data_AF-A0A944Y005-F1
#
_entry.id   AF-A0A944Y005-F1
#
_cell.length_a   1.000
_cell.length_b   1.000
_cell.length_c   1.000
_cell.angle_alpha   90.00
_cell.angle_beta   90.00
_cell.angle_gamma   90.00
#
_symmetry.space_group_name_H-M   'P 1'
#
loop_
_entity.id
_entity.type
_entity.pdbx_description
1 polymer ?
#
loop_
_entity_poly.entity_id
_entity_poly.type
_entity_poly.pdbx_seq_one_letter_code
_entity_poly.pdbx_strand_id
1 'polypeptide(L)'
;MSDAAAERLRNIDSCAVSDALDALGLKGTVKGIGAISAGRRIAGRAQTVKLGPPNDSVAKRHLCSAAVDAASEGDVIVIENLTTEIAAGWGGILSRAAKIKGLSGTIVDGPARDADEADEIGFPVFARSATSFTARGRIAELAWDIPIAIGGINVEPGDLVIADGSGVVFIPKASE
;
A
#
# COMPACT_ATOMS: atom_id res chain seq x y z
N MET A 1 16.43 -4.59 14.51
CA MET A 1 15.80 -4.01 15.73
C MET A 1 14.33 -3.87 15.42
N SER A 2 13.43 -4.29 16.31
CA SER A 2 12.00 -4.14 16.02
C SER A 2 11.62 -2.66 15.98
N ASP A 3 10.78 -2.29 15.02
CA ASP A 3 10.26 -0.93 14.92
C ASP A 3 9.15 -0.74 15.96
N ALA A 4 9.54 -0.25 17.14
CA ALA A 4 8.64 -0.06 18.27
C ALA A 4 7.43 0.83 17.94
N ALA A 5 7.56 1.77 17.00
CA ALA A 5 6.46 2.62 16.59
C ALA A 5 5.42 1.84 15.77
N ALA A 6 5.86 1.05 14.79
CA ALA A 6 4.98 0.16 14.03
C ALA A 6 4.31 -0.91 14.92
N GLU A 7 5.03 -1.44 15.91
CA GLU A 7 4.47 -2.40 16.89
C GLU A 7 3.34 -1.78 17.72
N ARG A 8 3.52 -0.55 18.21
CA ARG A 8 2.47 0.16 18.95
C ARG A 8 1.29 0.49 18.07
N LEU A 9 1.54 0.89 16.82
CA LEU A 9 0.49 1.25 15.85
C LEU A 9 -0.45 0.08 15.56
N ARG A 10 0.05 -1.16 15.54
CA ARG A 10 -0.79 -2.36 15.36
C ARG A 10 -1.87 -2.53 16.45
N ASN A 11 -1.66 -1.96 17.64
CA ASN A 11 -2.54 -2.12 18.79
C ASN A 11 -3.60 -1.02 18.95
N ILE A 12 -3.69 -0.07 18.02
CA ILE A 12 -4.71 0.99 17.98
C ILE A 12 -5.48 0.93 16.67
N ASP A 13 -6.69 1.51 16.62
CA ASP A 13 -7.49 1.59 15.40
C ASP A 13 -7.21 2.86 14.59
N SER A 14 -7.58 2.83 13.30
CA SER A 14 -7.35 3.95 12.40
C SER A 14 -8.12 5.21 12.79
N CYS A 15 -9.28 5.09 13.45
CA CYS A 15 -10.07 6.24 13.91
C CYS A 15 -9.35 6.99 15.02
N ALA A 16 -8.83 6.30 16.03
CA ALA A 16 -8.04 6.90 17.11
C ALA A 16 -6.78 7.60 16.59
N VAL A 17 -6.13 7.04 15.57
CA VAL A 17 -4.98 7.69 14.91
C VAL A 17 -5.43 8.94 14.15
N SER A 18 -6.55 8.88 13.42
CA SER A 18 -7.11 10.05 12.73
C SER A 18 -7.42 11.19 13.71
N ASP A 19 -8.07 10.89 14.83
CA ASP A 19 -8.39 11.88 15.87
C ASP A 19 -7.12 12.51 16.46
N ALA A 20 -6.06 11.71 16.65
CA ALA A 20 -4.77 12.20 17.11
C ALA A 20 -4.08 13.13 16.08
N LEU A 21 -4.18 12.83 14.78
CA LEU A 21 -3.67 13.72 13.73
C LEU A 21 -4.43 15.04 13.70
N ASP A 22 -5.76 15.00 13.82
CA ASP A 22 -6.60 16.21 13.88
C ASP A 22 -6.22 17.09 15.08
N ALA A 23 -6.01 16.49 16.26
CA ALA A 23 -5.56 17.21 17.45
C ALA A 23 -4.19 17.87 17.30
N LEU A 24 -3.32 17.32 16.43
CA LEU A 24 -2.00 17.85 16.12
C LEU A 24 -1.99 18.79 14.90
N GLY A 25 -3.15 18.99 14.22
CA GLY A 25 -3.24 19.76 12.99
C GLY A 25 -2.54 19.11 11.79
N LEU A 26 -2.31 17.80 11.84
CA LEU A 26 -1.66 17.02 10.81
C LEU A 26 -2.69 16.41 9.85
N LYS A 27 -2.31 16.26 8.58
CA LYS A 27 -3.12 15.56 7.57
C LYS A 27 -2.51 14.19 7.31
N GLY A 28 -3.35 13.16 7.26
CA GLY A 28 -2.91 11.79 6.98
C GLY A 28 -4.02 10.80 6.63
N THR A 29 -5.28 11.15 6.92
CA THR A 29 -6.44 10.30 6.66
C THR A 29 -6.85 10.31 5.19
N VAL A 30 -6.98 9.11 4.61
CA VAL A 30 -7.36 8.88 3.21
C VAL A 30 -8.72 8.19 3.12
N LYS A 31 -9.57 8.70 2.22
CA LYS A 31 -10.91 8.15 1.96
C LYS A 31 -10.97 7.30 0.69
N GLY A 32 -11.90 6.35 0.68
CA GLY A 32 -12.24 5.57 -0.52
C GLY A 32 -11.24 4.48 -0.89
N ILE A 33 -10.40 4.07 0.06
CA ILE A 33 -9.58 2.86 -0.02
C ILE A 33 -10.07 1.92 1.08
N GLY A 34 -10.45 0.71 0.69
CA GLY A 34 -10.98 -0.31 1.61
C GLY A 34 -10.39 -1.69 1.31
N ALA A 35 -10.59 -2.62 2.24
CA ALA A 35 -10.15 -3.99 2.07
C ALA A 35 -10.92 -4.66 0.92
N ILE A 36 -10.19 -5.22 -0.05
CA ILE A 36 -10.74 -6.08 -1.11
C ILE A 36 -10.42 -7.56 -0.88
N SER A 37 -9.49 -7.85 0.03
CA SER A 37 -9.16 -9.17 0.56
C SER A 37 -9.00 -9.08 2.09
N ALA A 38 -8.45 -10.12 2.72
CA ALA A 38 -8.45 -10.44 4.14
C ALA A 38 -8.63 -9.20 5.00
N GLY A 39 -9.86 -8.96 5.48
CA GLY A 39 -10.29 -7.76 6.19
C GLY A 39 -9.74 -7.65 7.61
N ARG A 40 -8.42 -7.76 7.77
CA ARG A 40 -7.71 -7.51 9.03
C ARG A 40 -7.00 -6.17 8.97
N ARG A 41 -6.85 -5.56 10.15
CA ARG A 41 -6.01 -4.39 10.32
C ARG A 41 -4.57 -4.69 9.89
N ILE A 42 -3.97 -3.75 9.18
CA ILE A 42 -2.54 -3.75 8.85
C ILE A 42 -1.90 -2.48 9.39
N ALA A 43 -0.66 -2.58 9.83
CA ALA A 43 0.16 -1.42 10.14
C ALA A 43 1.65 -1.74 9.99
N GLY A 44 2.41 -0.76 9.51
CA GLY A 44 3.84 -0.88 9.23
C GLY A 44 4.42 0.39 8.62
N ARG A 45 5.68 0.33 8.18
CA ARG A 45 6.28 1.42 7.40
C ARG A 45 5.89 1.29 5.93
N ALA A 46 5.72 2.43 5.26
CA ALA A 46 5.40 2.51 3.86
C ALA A 46 6.64 2.23 2.99
N GLN A 47 6.58 1.19 2.18
CA GLN A 47 7.44 1.02 1.01
C GLN A 47 6.65 1.50 -0.21
N THR A 48 7.04 2.65 -0.75
CA THR A 48 6.25 3.34 -1.78
C THR A 48 6.57 2.85 -3.19
N VAL A 49 5.54 2.83 -4.04
CA VAL A 49 5.65 2.54 -5.48
C VAL A 49 4.80 3.54 -6.25
N LYS A 50 5.36 4.08 -7.35
CA LYS A 50 4.65 4.97 -8.27
C LYS A 50 4.43 4.26 -9.61
N LEU A 51 3.17 4.10 -9.97
CA LEU A 51 2.77 3.54 -11.26
C LEU A 51 2.38 4.65 -12.24
N GLY A 52 2.64 4.36 -13.52
CA GLY A 52 2.64 5.29 -14.64
C GLY A 52 1.82 4.76 -15.82
N PRO A 53 1.51 5.61 -16.82
CA PRO A 53 1.12 5.13 -18.13
C PRO A 53 2.18 4.17 -18.70
N PRO A 54 1.83 3.32 -19.67
CA PRO A 54 2.81 2.49 -20.37
C PRO A 54 3.94 3.36 -20.92
N ASN A 55 5.15 2.85 -20.88
CA ASN A 55 6.30 3.45 -21.55
C ASN A 55 6.87 2.46 -22.56
N ASP A 56 7.66 2.95 -23.52
CA ASP A 56 8.29 2.12 -24.56
C ASP A 56 9.39 1.20 -24.00
N SER A 57 9.67 1.26 -22.70
CA SER A 57 10.61 0.36 -22.06
C SER A 57 9.95 -1.01 -21.88
N VAL A 58 10.59 -2.04 -22.43
CA VAL A 58 10.22 -3.41 -22.10
C VAL A 58 10.50 -3.59 -20.60
N ALA A 59 9.44 -3.75 -19.80
CA ALA A 59 9.56 -4.02 -18.38
C ALA A 59 10.40 -5.30 -18.18
N LYS A 60 11.66 -5.13 -17.76
CA LYS A 60 12.61 -6.24 -17.53
C LYS A 60 12.23 -7.08 -16.31
N ARG A 61 11.28 -6.60 -15.51
CA ARG A 61 10.90 -7.15 -14.22
C ARG A 61 9.38 -6.98 -14.02
N HIS A 62 8.78 -7.87 -13.24
CA HIS A 62 7.39 -7.71 -12.80
C HIS A 62 7.28 -6.42 -11.96
N LEU A 63 6.27 -5.58 -12.25
CA LEU A 63 6.03 -4.36 -11.45
C LEU A 63 5.91 -4.67 -9.95
N CYS A 64 6.28 -3.71 -9.12
CA CYS A 64 6.31 -3.73 -7.65
C CYS A 64 7.25 -4.77 -7.04
N SER A 65 7.83 -5.70 -7.80
CA SER A 65 8.62 -6.77 -7.20
C SER A 65 9.95 -6.29 -6.62
N ALA A 66 10.53 -5.20 -7.14
CA ALA A 66 11.73 -4.60 -6.54
C ALA A 66 11.42 -3.99 -5.16
N ALA A 67 10.28 -3.31 -5.04
CA ALA A 67 9.80 -2.79 -3.76
C ALA A 67 9.50 -3.93 -2.76
N VAL A 68 8.87 -5.01 -3.21
CA VAL A 68 8.68 -6.21 -2.37
C VAL A 68 10.02 -6.76 -1.91
N ASP A 69 11.02 -6.86 -2.78
CA ASP A 69 12.36 -7.35 -2.43
C ASP A 69 13.15 -6.40 -1.50
N ALA A 70 12.85 -5.11 -1.51
CA ALA A 70 13.50 -4.11 -0.65
C ALA A 70 12.84 -3.98 0.74
N ALA A 71 11.53 -4.16 0.83
CA ALA A 71 10.75 -3.97 2.07
C ALA A 71 11.23 -4.87 3.23
N SER A 72 11.10 -4.41 4.46
CA SER A 72 11.40 -5.20 5.66
C SER A 72 10.18 -6.00 6.13
N GLU A 73 10.40 -7.03 6.94
CA GLU A 73 9.31 -7.75 7.61
C GLU A 73 8.42 -6.76 8.38
N GLY A 74 7.10 -6.87 8.19
CA GLY A 74 6.11 -5.98 8.79
C GLY A 74 5.82 -4.69 8.02
N ASP A 75 6.57 -4.36 6.97
CA ASP A 75 6.28 -3.20 6.13
C ASP A 75 4.99 -3.37 5.32
N VAL A 76 4.48 -2.26 4.79
CA VAL A 76 3.30 -2.17 3.95
C VAL A 76 3.71 -1.61 2.60
N ILE A 77 3.38 -2.32 1.51
CA ILE A 77 3.56 -1.76 0.17
C ILE A 77 2.47 -0.71 -0.08
N VAL A 78 2.84 0.48 -0.51
CA VAL A 78 1.91 1.60 -0.75
C VAL A 78 2.06 2.09 -2.18
N ILE A 79 0.98 2.04 -2.96
CA ILE A 79 1.05 2.19 -4.42
C ILE A 79 0.19 3.36 -4.88
N GLU A 80 0.80 4.33 -5.56
CA GLU A 80 0.09 5.34 -6.34
C GLU A 80 -0.23 4.78 -7.73
N ASN A 81 -1.51 4.63 -8.08
CA ASN A 81 -1.96 4.10 -9.38
C ASN A 81 -3.12 4.91 -9.98
N LEU A 82 -2.86 6.19 -10.28
CA LEU A 82 -3.86 7.13 -10.78
C LEU A 82 -3.95 7.20 -12.31
N THR A 83 -3.23 6.33 -13.01
CA THR A 83 -3.04 6.44 -14.47
C THR A 83 -4.14 5.77 -15.26
N THR A 84 -4.92 4.92 -14.61
CA THR A 84 -6.09 4.28 -15.17
C THR A 84 -7.03 3.86 -14.05
N GLU A 85 -8.32 4.05 -14.27
CA GLU A 85 -9.35 3.58 -13.32
C GLU A 85 -9.61 2.08 -13.42
N ILE A 86 -8.98 1.37 -14.37
CA ILE A 86 -9.31 -0.04 -14.65
C ILE A 86 -8.20 -1.05 -14.36
N ALA A 87 -6.92 -0.72 -14.57
CA ALA A 87 -5.86 -1.74 -14.52
C ALA A 87 -5.29 -1.95 -13.11
N ALA A 88 -5.08 -3.22 -12.74
CA ALA A 88 -4.61 -3.59 -11.42
C ALA A 88 -3.15 -3.20 -11.17
N GLY A 89 -2.88 -2.42 -10.11
CA GLY A 89 -1.54 -2.12 -9.62
C GLY A 89 -0.94 -3.22 -8.73
N TRP A 90 -1.75 -4.21 -8.35
CA TRP A 90 -1.37 -5.32 -7.48
C TRP A 90 -2.17 -6.59 -7.80
N GLY A 91 -1.62 -7.77 -7.51
CA GLY A 91 -2.24 -9.07 -7.81
C GLY A 91 -1.69 -10.24 -7.00
N GLY A 92 -2.09 -11.46 -7.37
CA GLY A 92 -1.87 -12.68 -6.58
C GLY A 92 -0.41 -13.06 -6.39
N ILE A 93 0.38 -13.03 -7.48
CA ILE A 93 1.83 -13.33 -7.44
C ILE A 93 2.56 -12.45 -6.43
N LEU A 94 2.25 -11.14 -6.42
CA LEU A 94 2.85 -10.18 -5.50
C LEU A 94 2.36 -10.38 -4.06
N SER A 95 1.07 -10.68 -3.88
CA SER A 95 0.49 -11.01 -2.57
C SER A 95 1.18 -12.22 -1.94
N ARG A 96 1.44 -13.28 -2.73
CA ARG A 96 2.16 -14.47 -2.28
C ARG A 96 3.61 -14.15 -1.90
N ALA A 97 4.33 -13.41 -2.74
CA ALA A 97 5.70 -13.00 -2.46
C ALA A 97 5.79 -12.15 -1.18
N ALA A 98 4.90 -11.16 -1.04
CA ALA A 98 4.82 -10.29 0.12
C ALA A 98 4.47 -11.07 1.41
N LYS A 99 3.56 -12.04 1.32
CA LYS A 99 3.20 -12.93 2.43
C LYS A 99 4.38 -13.79 2.89
N ILE A 100 5.11 -14.40 1.95
CA ILE A 100 6.32 -15.19 2.25
C ILE A 100 7.38 -14.32 2.94
N LYS A 101 7.50 -13.07 2.52
CA LYS A 101 8.43 -12.10 3.11
C LYS A 101 7.99 -11.56 4.49
N GLY A 102 6.76 -11.82 4.91
CA GLY A 102 6.25 -11.32 6.18
C GLY A 102 5.81 -9.86 6.15
N LEU A 103 5.46 -9.31 4.99
CA LEU A 103 4.87 -7.98 4.89
C LEU A 103 3.47 -7.95 5.52
N SER A 104 3.08 -6.81 6.08
CA SER A 104 1.81 -6.64 6.78
C SER A 104 0.60 -6.64 5.82
N GLY A 105 0.78 -6.07 4.62
CA GLY A 105 -0.26 -5.94 3.60
C GLY A 105 0.15 -4.99 2.48
N THR A 106 -0.82 -4.66 1.62
CA THR A 106 -0.65 -3.68 0.54
C THR A 106 -1.80 -2.69 0.50
N ILE A 107 -1.51 -1.43 0.18
CA ILE A 107 -2.45 -0.35 -0.06
C ILE A 107 -2.26 0.16 -1.50
N VAL A 108 -3.34 0.21 -2.28
CA VAL A 108 -3.34 0.66 -3.67
C VAL A 108 -4.30 1.83 -3.84
N ASP A 109 -3.76 2.99 -4.20
CA ASP A 109 -4.52 4.14 -4.66
C ASP A 109 -4.96 3.94 -6.12
N GLY A 110 -5.82 2.96 -6.33
CA GLY A 110 -6.30 2.49 -7.62
C GLY A 110 -6.81 1.05 -7.55
N PRO A 111 -7.03 0.39 -8.70
CA PRO A 111 -7.54 -0.98 -8.74
C PRO A 111 -6.48 -2.02 -8.34
N ALA A 112 -6.92 -3.13 -7.76
CA ALA A 112 -6.14 -4.34 -7.55
C ALA A 112 -6.94 -5.59 -7.94
N ARG A 113 -6.27 -6.73 -8.14
CA ARG A 113 -6.91 -7.98 -8.62
C ARG A 113 -6.47 -9.20 -7.81
N ASP A 114 -7.05 -10.35 -8.15
CA ASP A 114 -6.77 -11.65 -7.55
C ASP A 114 -7.08 -11.65 -6.03
N ALA A 115 -8.18 -11.00 -5.65
CA ALA A 115 -8.63 -10.84 -4.26
C ALA A 115 -8.84 -12.19 -3.58
N ASP A 116 -9.47 -13.16 -4.26
CA ASP A 116 -9.71 -14.50 -3.74
C ASP A 116 -8.39 -15.22 -3.41
N GLU A 117 -7.37 -15.11 -4.27
CA GLU A 117 -6.04 -15.70 -3.99
C GLU A 117 -5.39 -15.02 -2.77
N ALA A 118 -5.53 -13.70 -2.64
CA ALA A 118 -5.03 -12.96 -1.48
C ALA A 118 -5.76 -13.37 -0.19
N ASP A 119 -7.06 -13.63 -0.26
CA ASP A 119 -7.87 -14.17 0.84
C ASP A 119 -7.42 -15.56 1.27
N GLU A 120 -7.22 -16.47 0.32
CA GLU A 120 -6.78 -17.85 0.58
C GLU A 120 -5.46 -17.92 1.34
N ILE A 121 -4.52 -17.01 1.05
CA ILE A 121 -3.22 -16.93 1.76
C ILE A 121 -3.27 -16.01 2.99
N GLY A 122 -4.42 -15.41 3.28
CA GLY A 122 -4.63 -14.44 4.35
C GLY A 122 -3.68 -13.25 4.24
N PHE A 123 -3.54 -12.65 3.05
CA PHE A 123 -2.76 -11.43 2.80
C PHE A 123 -3.70 -10.24 2.52
N PRO A 124 -3.69 -9.18 3.35
CA PRO A 124 -4.59 -8.05 3.21
C PRO A 124 -4.19 -7.16 2.05
N VAL A 125 -5.16 -6.86 1.19
CA VAL A 125 -5.04 -5.91 0.09
C VAL A 125 -6.14 -4.88 0.27
N PHE A 126 -5.72 -3.63 0.42
CA PHE A 126 -6.57 -2.47 0.44
C PHE A 126 -6.44 -1.76 -0.91
N ALA A 127 -7.56 -1.44 -1.54
CA ALA A 127 -7.59 -0.82 -2.86
C ALA A 127 -8.80 0.11 -3.00
N ARG A 128 -8.80 0.94 -4.04
CA ARG A 128 -10.01 1.70 -4.42
C ARG A 128 -11.10 0.79 -5.01
N SER A 129 -10.70 -0.27 -5.70
CA SER A 129 -11.61 -1.22 -6.32
C SER A 129 -10.91 -2.55 -6.63
N ALA A 130 -11.71 -3.61 -6.74
CA ALA A 130 -11.28 -4.85 -7.36
C ALA A 130 -11.45 -4.76 -8.89
N THR A 131 -10.58 -5.42 -9.65
CA THR A 131 -10.66 -5.49 -11.12
C THR A 131 -10.15 -6.83 -11.64
N SER A 132 -10.54 -7.23 -12.86
CA SER A 132 -9.95 -8.36 -13.58
C SER A 132 -8.89 -7.92 -14.60
N PHE A 133 -8.76 -6.62 -14.87
CA PHE A 133 -7.83 -6.09 -15.87
C PHE A 133 -6.37 -6.17 -15.40
N THR A 134 -5.51 -6.74 -16.25
CA THR A 134 -4.07 -6.81 -16.01
C THR A 134 -3.38 -5.46 -16.20
N ALA A 135 -2.31 -5.24 -15.44
CA ALA A 135 -1.34 -4.17 -15.66
C ALA A 135 -0.65 -4.19 -17.03
N ARG A 136 -0.45 -5.40 -17.59
CA ARG A 136 0.39 -5.60 -18.78
C ARG A 136 -0.10 -4.75 -19.96
N GLY A 137 0.77 -3.88 -20.45
CA GLY A 137 0.49 -2.96 -21.55
C GLY A 137 -0.48 -1.82 -21.21
N ARG A 138 -0.91 -1.69 -19.95
CA ARG A 138 -1.84 -0.65 -19.48
C ARG A 138 -1.21 0.32 -18.48
N ILE A 139 -0.25 -0.16 -17.69
CA ILE A 139 0.53 0.63 -16.75
C ILE A 139 1.97 0.13 -16.68
N ALA A 140 2.88 0.99 -16.23
CA ALA A 140 4.27 0.67 -15.98
C ALA A 140 4.70 1.15 -14.58
N GLU A 141 5.71 0.51 -14.00
CA GLU A 141 6.38 1.05 -12.81
C GLU A 141 7.25 2.24 -13.24
N LEU A 142 7.06 3.40 -12.62
CA LEU A 142 7.89 4.59 -12.85
C LEU A 142 9.06 4.63 -11.87
N ALA A 143 8.79 4.36 -10.60
CA ALA A 143 9.77 4.37 -9.52
C ALA A 143 9.22 3.63 -8.29
N TRP A 144 10.12 3.28 -7.38
CA TRP A 144 9.82 2.83 -6.03
C TRP A 144 10.80 3.51 -5.08
N ASP A 145 10.47 3.54 -3.78
CA ASP A 145 11.27 4.22 -2.74
C ASP A 145 11.42 5.73 -2.97
N ILE A 146 10.34 6.36 -3.45
CA ILE A 146 10.26 7.80 -3.65
C ILE A 146 9.01 8.38 -2.96
N PRO A 147 8.94 9.70 -2.72
CA PRO A 147 7.69 10.34 -2.33
C PRO A 147 6.58 10.13 -3.37
N ILE A 148 5.39 9.78 -2.89
CA ILE A 148 4.18 9.57 -3.70
C ILE A 148 2.98 10.30 -3.09
N ALA A 149 1.86 10.33 -3.82
CA ALA A 149 0.60 10.85 -3.30
C ALA A 149 -0.48 9.75 -3.25
N ILE A 150 -1.13 9.61 -2.09
CA ILE A 150 -2.21 8.64 -1.86
C ILE A 150 -3.45 9.39 -1.41
N GLY A 151 -4.49 9.44 -2.25
CA GLY A 151 -5.73 10.13 -1.95
C GLY A 151 -5.55 11.61 -1.56
N GLY A 152 -4.54 12.28 -2.12
CA GLY A 152 -4.19 13.67 -1.82
C GLY A 152 -3.28 13.87 -0.61
N ILE A 153 -2.85 12.80 0.06
CA ILE A 153 -1.85 12.82 1.14
C ILE A 153 -0.47 12.53 0.56
N ASN A 154 0.52 13.36 0.90
CA ASN A 154 1.92 13.07 0.58
C ASN A 154 2.41 11.95 1.49
N VAL A 155 3.01 10.92 0.89
CA VAL A 155 3.55 9.76 1.59
C VAL A 155 5.01 9.59 1.19
N GLU A 156 5.89 9.56 2.19
CA GLU A 156 7.29 9.25 2.00
C GLU A 156 7.59 7.78 2.30
N PRO A 157 8.66 7.21 1.70
CA PRO A 157 9.23 5.96 2.19
C PRO A 157 9.55 6.07 3.68
N GLY A 158 9.13 5.04 4.43
CA GLY A 158 9.36 4.93 5.86
C GLY A 158 8.30 5.60 6.74
N ASP A 159 7.34 6.34 6.17
CA ASP A 159 6.17 6.83 6.92
C ASP A 159 5.40 5.67 7.52
N LEU A 160 4.77 5.88 8.66
CA LEU A 160 3.92 4.86 9.26
C LEU A 160 2.56 4.89 8.60
N VAL A 161 1.97 3.72 8.40
CA VAL A 161 0.62 3.58 7.89
C VAL A 161 -0.16 2.56 8.70
N ILE A 162 -1.44 2.85 8.91
CA ILE A 162 -2.43 1.92 9.42
C ILE A 162 -3.62 1.88 8.46
N ALA A 163 -4.15 0.69 8.23
CA ALA A 163 -5.42 0.51 7.53
C ALA A 163 -6.28 -0.54 8.21
N ASP A 164 -7.56 -0.26 8.36
CA ASP A 164 -8.58 -1.21 8.81
C ASP A 164 -9.93 -0.92 8.14
N GLY A 165 -11.01 -1.50 8.65
CA GLY A 165 -12.35 -1.37 8.04
C GLY A 165 -12.87 0.07 7.92
N SER A 166 -12.28 1.04 8.64
CA SER A 166 -12.68 2.45 8.58
C SER A 166 -11.94 3.24 7.51
N GLY A 167 -10.73 2.83 7.12
CA GLY A 167 -9.93 3.52 6.12
C GLY A 167 -8.44 3.39 6.32
N VAL A 168 -7.69 4.31 5.70
CA VAL A 168 -6.23 4.37 5.71
C VAL A 168 -5.78 5.67 6.35
N VAL A 169 -4.78 5.61 7.23
CA VAL A 169 -4.18 6.78 7.87
C VAL A 169 -2.66 6.69 7.80
N PHE A 170 -2.04 7.72 7.23
CA PHE A 170 -0.59 7.89 7.19
C PHE A 170 -0.11 8.82 8.30
N ILE A 171 0.99 8.47 8.94
CA ILE A 171 1.65 9.26 9.98
C ILE A 171 3.06 9.57 9.45
N PRO A 172 3.39 10.84 9.19
CA PRO A 172 4.73 11.23 8.77
C PRO A 172 5.79 10.74 9.77
N LYS A 173 6.93 10.24 9.27
CA LYS A 173 8.09 10.05 10.13
C LYS A 173 8.52 11.40 10.72
N ALA A 174 8.98 11.40 11.97
CA ALA A 174 9.53 12.61 12.56
C ALA A 174 10.71 13.11 11.72
N SER A 175 10.75 14.40 11.41
CA SER A 175 11.93 15.05 10.85
C SER A 175 13.09 14.88 11.83
N GLU A 176 14.26 14.46 11.36
CA GLU A 176 15.51 14.54 12.13
C GLU A 176 15.88 16.00 12.46
#